data_AF-A0A3R7VVW1-F1
#
_entry.id   AF-A0A3R7VVW1-F1
#
_cell.length_a   1.000
_cell.length_b   1.000
_cell.length_c   1.000
_cell.angle_alpha   90.00
_cell.angle_beta   90.00
_cell.angle_gamma   90.00
#
_symmetry.space_group_name_H-M   'P 1'
#
loop_
_entity.id
_entity.type
_entity.pdbx_description
1 polymer ?
#
loop_
_entity_poly.entity_id
_entity_poly.type
_entity_poly.pdbx_seq_one_letter_code
_entity_poly.pdbx_strand_id
1 'polypeptide(L)'
;MKRFYSVKLKEKQEQIPPYVAKHLLRKESPLIEYLAENKALKFVHRKKTNILDCYGEEKYLMIGKLKYPNIWGRKTRMGFMELYLNMRIRQQMSLSRGST
;
A
#
# COMPACT_ATOMS: atom_id res chain seq x y z
N MET A 1 4.14 9.91 14.50
CA MET A 1 3.85 9.13 13.28
C MET A 1 2.52 9.59 12.68
N LYS A 2 2.43 9.73 11.35
CA LYS A 2 1.23 10.15 10.61
C LYS A 2 0.68 8.99 9.78
N ARG A 3 -0.65 8.85 9.72
CA ARG A 3 -1.30 7.90 8.82
C ARG A 3 -1.22 8.45 7.40
N PHE A 4 -0.65 7.69 6.49
CA PHE A 4 -0.52 8.10 5.09
C PHE A 4 -1.32 7.23 4.14
N TYR A 5 -1.72 6.02 4.57
CA TYR A 5 -2.44 5.07 3.72
C TYR A 5 -3.30 4.13 4.56
N SER A 6 -4.41 3.67 3.98
CA SER A 6 -5.34 2.71 4.59
C SER A 6 -5.84 1.77 3.50
N VAL A 7 -5.82 0.47 3.75
CA VAL A 7 -6.32 -0.55 2.82
C VAL A 7 -7.42 -1.35 3.50
N LYS A 8 -8.54 -1.55 2.79
CA LYS A 8 -9.56 -2.52 3.21
C LYS A 8 -9.07 -3.92 2.84
N LEU A 9 -9.03 -4.82 3.82
CA LEU A 9 -8.62 -6.23 3.65
C LEU A 9 -9.80 -7.12 3.22
N LYS A 10 -10.76 -6.55 2.51
CA LYS A 10 -11.95 -7.25 2.03
C LYS A 10 -12.08 -6.97 0.53
N GLU A 11 -11.79 -7.98 -0.28
CA GLU A 11 -12.03 -7.93 -1.71
C GLU A 11 -13.17 -8.92 -2.02
N LYS A 12 -14.34 -8.38 -2.39
CA LYS A 12 -15.56 -9.17 -2.62
C LYS A 12 -15.95 -10.03 -1.41
N GLN A 13 -15.74 -11.35 -1.49
CA GLN A 13 -16.07 -12.35 -0.46
C GLN A 13 -14.84 -12.88 0.30
N GLU A 14 -13.62 -12.56 -0.13
CA GLU A 14 -12.40 -13.08 0.48
C GLU A 14 -11.80 -12.08 1.47
N GLN A 15 -11.46 -12.57 2.66
CA GLN A 15 -10.73 -11.80 3.67
C GLN A 15 -9.23 -12.01 3.46
N ILE A 16 -8.52 -10.93 3.13
CA ILE A 16 -7.08 -10.98 2.94
C ILE A 16 -6.42 -11.01 4.33
N PRO A 17 -5.62 -12.04 4.67
CA PRO A 17 -4.93 -12.07 5.94
C PRO A 17 -4.02 -10.84 6.09
N PRO A 18 -3.99 -10.18 7.27
CA PRO A 18 -3.19 -8.96 7.47
C PRO A 18 -1.69 -9.16 7.19
N TYR A 19 -1.17 -10.38 7.43
CA TYR A 19 0.22 -10.72 7.14
C TYR A 19 0.52 -10.68 5.63
N VAL A 20 -0.36 -11.27 4.81
CA VAL A 20 -0.23 -11.28 3.34
C VAL A 20 -0.28 -9.85 2.80
N ALA A 21 -1.23 -9.05 3.28
CA ALA A 21 -1.34 -7.65 2.87
C ALA A 21 -0.09 -6.82 3.24
N LYS A 22 0.47 -7.01 4.43
CA LYS A 22 1.72 -6.34 4.83
C LYS A 22 2.88 -6.72 3.90
N HIS A 23 3.00 -8.00 3.57
CA HIS A 23 4.08 -8.48 2.72
C HIS A 23 3.94 -7.92 1.29
N LEU A 24 2.74 -7.96 0.72
CA LEU A 24 2.46 -7.46 -0.62
C LEU A 24 2.68 -5.96 -0.72
N LEU A 25 2.23 -5.19 0.28
CA LEU A 25 2.47 -3.75 0.35
C LEU A 25 3.96 -3.39 0.42
N ARG A 26 4.76 -4.18 1.14
CA ARG A 26 6.21 -3.99 1.17
C ARG A 26 6.86 -4.30 -0.17
N LYS A 27 6.45 -5.37 -0.84
CA LYS A 27 7.03 -5.81 -2.12
C LYS A 27 6.69 -4.86 -3.28
N GLU A 28 5.47 -4.34 -3.31
CA GLU A 28 4.99 -3.53 -4.45
C GLU A 28 5.26 -2.03 -4.30
N SER A 29 5.50 -1.53 -3.08
CA SER A 29 5.64 -0.09 -2.83
C SER A 29 7.05 0.27 -2.37
N PRO A 30 7.86 0.94 -3.22
CA PRO A 30 9.20 1.37 -2.83
C PRO A 30 9.18 2.37 -1.67
N LEU A 31 8.07 3.10 -1.49
CA LEU A 31 7.87 3.98 -0.34
C LEU A 31 7.72 3.19 0.97
N ILE A 32 6.91 2.12 0.95
CA ILE A 32 6.67 1.30 2.15
C ILE A 32 7.93 0.52 2.50
N GLU A 33 8.64 0.01 1.50
CA GLU A 33 9.95 -0.63 1.67
C GLU A 33 10.95 0.34 2.30
N TYR A 34 11.11 1.54 1.73
CA TYR A 34 11.98 2.59 2.29
C TYR A 34 11.63 2.94 3.74
N LEU A 35 10.33 3.10 4.06
CA LEU A 35 9.90 3.38 5.44
C LEU A 35 10.19 2.18 6.37
N ALA A 36 10.09 0.95 5.88
CA ALA A 36 10.39 -0.24 6.64
C ALA A 36 11.88 -0.37 6.96
N GLU A 37 12.75 -0.14 5.97
CA GLU A 37 14.22 -0.14 6.13
C GLU A 37 14.68 0.88 7.16
N ASN A 38 14.06 2.07 7.14
CA ASN A 38 14.37 3.15 8.08
C ASN A 38 13.67 3.02 9.44
N LYS A 39 13.00 1.89 9.72
CA LYS A 39 12.18 1.66 10.94
C LYS A 39 11.11 2.73 11.18
N ALA A 40 10.75 3.47 10.13
CA ALA A 40 9.82 4.57 10.14
C ALA A 40 8.38 4.15 9.82
N LEU A 41 8.12 2.85 9.62
CA LEU A 41 6.83 2.28 9.23
C LEU A 41 6.13 1.55 10.38
N LYS A 42 4.83 1.81 10.56
CA LYS A 42 3.97 1.07 11.49
C LYS A 42 2.67 0.65 10.81
N PHE A 43 2.34 -0.63 10.92
CA PHE A 43 1.07 -1.17 10.46
C PHE A 43 0.10 -1.34 11.63
N VAL A 44 -1.13 -0.86 11.48
CA VAL A 44 -2.21 -1.02 12.47
C VAL A 44 -3.40 -1.68 11.79
N HIS A 45 -3.74 -2.89 12.25
CA HIS A 45 -4.90 -3.61 11.73
C HIS A 45 -6.12 -3.38 12.63
N ARG A 46 -7.16 -2.73 12.09
CA ARG A 46 -8.45 -2.54 12.76
C ARG A 46 -9.38 -3.70 12.45
N LYS A 47 -9.45 -4.67 13.37
CA LYS A 47 -10.27 -5.89 13.24
C LYS A 47 -11.76 -5.62 12.98
N LYS A 48 -12.35 -4.62 13.66
CA LYS A 48 -13.79 -4.29 13.51
C LYS A 48 -14.17 -3.87 12.09
N THR A 49 -13.24 -3.23 11.38
CA THR A 49 -13.49 -2.68 10.04
C THR A 49 -12.72 -3.43 8.96
N ASN A 50 -11.91 -4.44 9.32
CA ASN A 50 -10.94 -5.10 8.45
C ASN A 50 -10.12 -4.11 7.60
N ILE A 51 -9.57 -3.09 8.26
CA ILE A 51 -8.72 -2.07 7.61
C ILE A 51 -7.29 -2.19 8.13
N LEU A 52 -6.32 -2.22 7.22
CA LEU A 52 -4.90 -2.08 7.51
C LEU A 52 -4.48 -0.64 7.28
N ASP A 53 -4.27 0.10 8.36
CA ASP A 53 -3.72 1.45 8.33
C ASP A 53 -2.18 1.39 8.32
N CYS A 54 -1.58 2.17 7.44
CA CYS A 54 -0.13 2.37 7.34
C CYS A 54 0.23 3.76 7.90
N TYR A 55 1.11 3.77 8.88
CA TYR A 55 1.65 4.95 9.53
C TYR A 55 3.13 5.09 9.22
N GLY A 56 3.56 6.32 8.97
CA GLY A 56 4.95 6.68 8.71
C GLY A 56 5.42 7.80 9.63
N GLU A 57 6.71 7.88 9.93
CA GLU A 57 7.28 9.10 10.50
C GLU A 57 7.31 10.23 9.48
N GLU A 58 6.97 11.44 9.92
CA GLU A 58 6.74 12.59 9.05
C GLU A 58 7.99 12.99 8.25
N LYS A 59 9.17 13.00 8.90
CA LYS A 59 10.45 13.26 8.24
C LYS A 59 10.70 12.31 7.07
N TYR A 60 10.49 11.00 7.28
CA TYR A 60 10.73 10.00 6.26
C TYR A 60 9.64 9.98 5.18
N LEU A 61 8.39 10.35 5.53
CA LEU A 61 7.33 10.55 4.54
C LEU A 61 7.65 11.72 3.60
N MET A 62 8.19 12.82 4.13
CA MET A 62 8.65 13.95 3.31
C MET A 62 9.81 13.56 2.39
N ILE A 63 10.83 12.88 2.93
CA ILE A 63 11.97 12.40 2.13
C ILE A 63 11.50 11.40 1.07
N GLY A 64 10.61 10.47 1.43
CA GLY A 64 10.03 9.50 0.50
C GLY A 64 9.22 10.18 -0.61
N LYS A 65 8.53 11.29 -0.31
CA LYS A 65 7.84 12.09 -1.33
C LYS A 65 8.80 12.77 -2.31
N LEU A 66 9.97 13.21 -1.83
CA LEU A 66 11.03 13.77 -2.68
C LEU A 66 11.76 12.72 -3.50
N LYS A 67 12.01 11.54 -2.91
CA LYS A 67 12.72 10.41 -3.53
C LYS A 67 11.87 9.67 -4.57
N TYR A 68 10.56 9.62 -4.33
CA TYR A 68 9.59 8.92 -5.18
C TYR A 68 8.47 9.86 -5.65
N PRO A 69 8.77 10.94 -6.39
CA PRO A 69 7.79 11.96 -6.75
C PRO A 69 6.66 11.39 -7.63
N ASN A 70 6.98 10.39 -8.46
CA ASN A 70 6.03 9.71 -9.35
C ASN A 70 4.95 8.91 -8.60
N ILE A 71 5.21 8.50 -7.35
CA ILE A 71 4.23 7.82 -6.49
C ILE A 71 3.18 8.81 -5.95
N TRP A 72 3.54 10.10 -5.88
CA TRP A 72 2.70 11.17 -5.33
C TRP A 72 2.12 12.12 -6.41
N GLY A 73 2.43 11.89 -7.68
CA GLY A 73 2.39 12.90 -8.74
C GLY A 73 1.08 13.11 -9.52
N ARG A 74 -0.03 12.42 -9.20
CA ARG A 74 -1.32 12.73 -9.85
C ARG A 74 -2.48 12.84 -8.85
N LYS A 75 -2.84 14.12 -8.62
CA LYS A 75 -4.06 14.69 -8.04
C LYS A 75 -4.36 14.39 -6.56
N THR A 76 -4.09 15.42 -5.75
CA THR A 76 -5.04 15.99 -4.77
C THR A 76 -6.08 15.03 -4.18
N ARG A 77 -5.83 14.60 -2.94
CA ARG A 77 -6.73 13.86 -2.03
C ARG A 77 -6.95 12.38 -2.38
N MET A 78 -6.18 11.52 -1.69
CA MET A 78 -6.42 10.08 -1.46
C MET A 78 -6.60 9.19 -2.71
N GLY A 79 -5.73 8.17 -2.83
CA GLY A 79 -6.03 6.98 -3.64
C GLY A 79 -5.01 6.55 -4.68
N PHE A 80 -3.82 7.16 -4.79
CA PHE A 80 -2.88 6.77 -5.87
C PHE A 80 -2.24 5.38 -5.66
N MET A 81 -1.90 5.03 -4.42
CA MET A 81 -1.44 3.68 -4.06
C MET A 81 -2.55 2.63 -4.25
N GLU A 82 -3.82 2.97 -3.98
CA GLU A 82 -4.97 2.11 -4.29
C GLU A 82 -5.13 1.90 -5.80
N LEU A 83 -4.93 2.95 -6.60
CA LEU A 83 -4.99 2.87 -8.06
C LEU A 83 -3.85 2.01 -8.63
N TYR A 84 -2.62 2.19 -8.13
CA TYR A 84 -1.45 1.45 -8.56
C TYR A 84 -1.54 -0.04 -8.20
N LEU A 85 -1.97 -0.37 -6.98
CA LEU A 85 -2.21 -1.76 -6.54
C LEU A 85 -3.33 -2.41 -7.36
N ASN A 86 -4.46 -1.72 -7.59
CA ASN A 86 -5.52 -2.23 -8.45
C ASN A 86 -5.06 -2.49 -9.89
N MET A 87 -4.20 -1.62 -10.44
CA MET A 87 -3.64 -1.78 -11.79
C MET A 87 -2.69 -2.98 -11.86
N ARG A 88 -1.82 -3.16 -10.85
CA ARG A 88 -0.91 -4.31 -10.77
C ARG A 88 -1.63 -5.64 -10.56
N ILE A 89 -2.66 -5.68 -9.71
CA ILE A 89 -3.52 -6.85 -9.53
C ILE A 89 -4.24 -7.21 -10.84
N ARG A 90 -4.79 -6.22 -11.56
CA ARG A 90 -5.42 -6.46 -12.87
C ARG A 90 -4.44 -7.00 -13.91
N GLN A 91 -3.20 -6.49 -13.95
CA GLN A 91 -2.16 -7.00 -14.86
C GLN A 91 -1.78 -8.45 -14.55
N GLN A 92 -1.59 -8.80 -13.28
CA GLN A 92 -1.33 -10.19 -12.85
C GLN A 92 -2.49 -11.12 -13.22
N MET A 93 -3.74 -10.69 -13.00
CA MET A 93 -4.93 -11.47 -13.35
C MET A 93 -5.13 -11.62 -14.86
N SER A 94 -4.76 -10.62 -15.68
CA SER A 94 -4.80 -10.75 -17.15
C SER A 94 -3.73 -11.67 -17.68
N LEU A 95 -2.51 -11.64 -17.11
CA LEU A 95 -1.43 -12.56 -17.46
C LEU A 95 -1.81 -14.01 -17.13
N SER A 96 -2.46 -14.22 -15.99
CA SER A 96 -2.94 -15.54 -15.55
C SER A 96 -4.11 -16.09 -16.38
N ARG A 97 -4.87 -15.21 -17.06
CA ARG A 97 -6.01 -15.58 -17.93
C ARG A 97 -5.64 -15.75 -19.41
N GLY A 98 -4.48 -15.25 -19.84
CA GLY A 98 -3.98 -15.39 -21.22
C GLY A 98 -3.11 -16.64 -21.44
N SER A 99 -3.02 -17.54 -20.46
CA SER A 99 -2.28 -18.81 -20.53
C SER A 99 -3.20 -20.02 -20.74
N THR A 100 -4.10 -19.92 -21.71
CA THR A 100 -4.84 -21.05 -22.31
C THR A 100 -4.86 -20.86 -23.81
#